data_AF-A0A2V9BUG1-F1
#
_entry.id   AF-A0A2V9BUG1-F1
#
_cell.length_a   1.000
_cell.length_b   1.000
_cell.length_c   1.000
_cell.angle_alpha   90.00
_cell.angle_beta   90.00
_cell.angle_gamma   90.00
#
_symmetry.space_group_name_H-M   'P 1'
#
loop_
_entity.id
_entity.type
_entity.pdbx_description
1 polymer ?
#
loop_
_entity_poly.entity_id
_entity_poly.type
_entity_poly.pdbx_seq_one_letter_code
_entity_poly.pdbx_strand_id
1 'polypeptide(L)'
;MTGAAFLLAALSCATAGLALAQQDNDHTLQAMRDEMARSKARLELKIPSTDQPVRPYYIEYRLLDLDVREIVAEFGTLLSSTHTRNRFMNVAARVGNYKLDSSNFVSDDAFRGFIGPTGSVGIDRDYDSLRQDLWIATDQAFKEAVDTYSRKKGYLSSLARQSDIEDFSKAEPVQLIESLETPDWSNRNWEQEARDTSAVMRAFSQIHESRVTYYLVYGTEYLLTSEGTEIRQNRRFAAIEAGLNAVADDGVPVNHYYAT
;
A
#
# COMPACT_ATOMS: atom_id res chain seq x y z
N MET A 1 -70.08 18.33 28.54
CA MET A 1 -69.76 19.62 27.89
C MET A 1 -68.24 19.76 27.89
N THR A 2 -67.64 19.88 26.69
CA THR A 2 -66.35 20.58 26.37
C THR A 2 -65.11 20.30 27.24
N GLY A 3 -63.95 19.87 26.74
CA GLY A 3 -63.44 19.85 25.37
C GLY A 3 -62.07 19.16 25.30
N ALA A 4 -61.64 18.89 24.07
CA ALA A 4 -60.42 18.19 23.72
C ALA A 4 -59.18 19.10 23.76
N ALA A 5 -58.03 18.53 24.10
CA ALA A 5 -56.72 19.04 23.69
C ALA A 5 -55.80 17.86 23.39
N PHE A 6 -55.56 17.64 22.10
CA PHE A 6 -54.54 16.77 21.54
C PHE A 6 -53.17 17.45 21.67
N LEU A 7 -52.14 16.70 22.09
CA LEU A 7 -50.76 17.04 21.76
C LEU A 7 -49.96 15.75 21.59
N LEU A 8 -49.75 15.39 20.33
CA LEU A 8 -48.72 14.45 19.89
C LEU A 8 -47.34 15.10 20.09
N ALA A 9 -46.40 14.34 20.63
CA ALA A 9 -45.00 14.45 20.23
C ALA A 9 -44.38 13.05 20.28
N ALA A 10 -44.23 12.45 19.11
CA ALA A 10 -43.44 11.25 18.88
C ALA A 10 -41.96 11.63 18.84
N LEU A 11 -41.10 10.91 19.54
CA LEU A 11 -39.68 10.79 19.20
C LEU A 11 -39.33 9.30 19.11
N SER A 12 -39.26 8.82 17.87
CA SER A 12 -38.62 7.56 17.50
C SER A 12 -37.27 7.86 16.82
N CYS A 13 -36.33 6.92 16.98
CA CYS A 13 -35.09 6.73 16.21
C CYS A 13 -33.96 7.75 16.50
N ALA A 14 -32.67 7.41 16.56
CA ALA A 14 -31.95 6.20 16.16
C ALA A 14 -30.64 6.06 16.94
N THR A 15 -30.27 4.80 17.17
CA THR A 15 -28.92 4.21 17.24
C THR A 15 -27.70 5.16 17.27
N ALA A 16 -27.00 5.17 18.40
CA ALA A 16 -25.55 5.31 18.41
C ALA A 16 -24.95 4.00 18.92
N GLY A 17 -24.98 2.99 18.05
CA GLY A 17 -24.05 1.87 18.17
C GLY A 17 -22.67 2.41 17.84
N LEU A 18 -21.98 3.02 18.81
CA LEU A 18 -20.53 3.09 18.79
C LEU A 18 -20.09 1.62 18.83
N ALA A 19 -19.82 1.05 17.66
CA ALA A 19 -18.95 -0.10 17.57
C ALA A 19 -17.69 0.29 18.34
N LEU A 20 -17.53 -0.26 19.55
CA LEU A 20 -16.29 -0.23 20.27
C LEU A 20 -15.27 -0.86 19.32
N ALA A 21 -14.48 -0.01 18.66
CA ALA A 21 -13.31 -0.43 17.94
C ALA A 21 -12.53 -1.28 18.94
N GLN A 22 -12.49 -2.59 18.69
CA GLN A 22 -11.67 -3.52 19.44
C GLN A 22 -10.28 -2.90 19.50
N GLN A 23 -9.81 -2.66 20.72
CA GLN A 23 -8.61 -1.89 20.98
C GLN A 23 -7.44 -2.59 20.28
N ASP A 24 -7.13 -2.08 19.11
CA ASP A 24 -6.12 -2.62 18.22
C ASP A 24 -4.77 -2.17 18.77
N ASN A 25 -3.92 -3.13 19.16
CA ASN A 25 -2.57 -2.85 19.66
C ASN A 25 -1.60 -2.46 18.53
N ASP A 26 -2.10 -2.28 17.30
CA ASP A 26 -1.35 -1.74 16.19
C ASP A 26 -1.11 -0.23 16.33
N HIS A 27 0.14 0.14 16.58
CA HIS A 27 0.58 1.53 16.67
C HIS A 27 1.03 2.11 15.32
N THR A 28 0.86 1.40 14.19
CA THR A 28 1.32 1.83 12.86
C THR A 28 0.73 3.19 12.46
N LEU A 29 -0.59 3.36 12.52
CA LEU A 29 -1.24 4.64 12.18
C LEU A 29 -0.83 5.75 13.15
N GLN A 30 -0.63 5.43 14.42
CA GLN A 30 -0.15 6.40 15.40
C GLN A 30 1.27 6.87 15.06
N ALA A 31 2.20 5.96 14.76
CA ALA A 31 3.55 6.27 14.33
C ALA A 31 3.54 7.17 13.08
N MET A 32 2.73 6.83 12.08
CA MET A 32 2.58 7.62 10.85
C MET A 32 2.08 9.04 11.15
N ARG A 33 1.06 9.19 12.01
CA ARG A 33 0.53 10.51 12.41
C ARG A 33 1.58 11.36 13.12
N ASP A 34 2.23 10.78 14.13
CA ASP A 34 3.16 11.52 14.97
C ASP A 34 4.43 11.90 14.19
N GLU A 35 4.90 11.05 13.29
CA GLU A 35 6.01 11.40 12.40
C GLU A 35 5.61 12.41 11.32
N MET A 36 4.39 12.35 10.80
CA MET A 36 3.89 13.35 9.86
C MET A 36 3.80 14.73 10.52
N ALA A 37 3.27 14.78 11.75
CA ALA A 37 3.20 16.02 12.52
C ALA A 37 4.60 16.61 12.76
N ARG A 38 5.57 15.78 13.15
CA ARG A 38 6.97 16.17 13.30
C ARG A 38 7.55 16.69 11.99
N SER A 39 7.35 15.97 10.89
CA SER A 39 7.87 16.31 9.57
C SER A 39 7.35 17.64 9.07
N LYS A 40 6.03 17.89 9.16
CA LYS A 40 5.43 19.20 8.81
C LYS A 40 5.97 20.35 9.67
N ALA A 41 6.23 20.10 10.94
CA ALA A 41 6.71 21.12 11.86
C ALA A 41 8.20 21.46 11.67
N ARG A 42 9.03 20.46 11.37
CA ARG A 42 10.50 20.58 11.42
C ARG A 42 11.19 20.61 10.07
N LEU A 43 10.60 20.04 9.02
CA LEU A 43 11.25 20.01 7.71
C LEU A 43 11.18 21.39 7.06
N GLU A 44 12.34 22.00 6.92
CA GLU A 44 12.53 23.20 6.15
C GLU A 44 13.92 23.21 5.52
N LEU A 45 14.05 23.78 4.33
CA LEU A 45 15.33 23.96 3.67
C LEU A 45 15.53 25.44 3.35
N LYS A 46 16.62 26.01 3.86
CA LYS A 46 17.02 27.37 3.53
C LYS A 46 17.86 27.34 2.26
N ILE A 47 17.30 27.85 1.17
CA ILE A 47 18.01 27.97 -0.11
C ILE A 47 18.69 29.34 -0.15
N PRO A 48 20.00 29.42 -0.50
CA PRO A 48 20.65 30.69 -0.76
C PRO A 48 19.87 31.50 -1.81
N SER A 49 19.67 32.80 -1.58
CA SER A 49 18.90 33.71 -2.45
C SER A 49 17.36 33.62 -2.34
N THR A 50 16.81 32.91 -1.35
CA THR A 50 15.37 32.95 -1.03
C THR A 50 15.15 33.55 0.36
N ASP A 51 14.19 34.47 0.49
CA ASP A 51 13.89 35.17 1.76
C ASP A 51 13.23 34.26 2.81
N GLN A 52 12.46 33.27 2.35
CA GLN A 52 11.76 32.32 3.21
C GLN A 52 12.30 30.90 3.03
N PRO A 53 12.38 30.12 4.13
CA PRO A 53 12.74 28.71 4.02
C PRO A 53 11.64 27.96 3.26
N VAL A 54 12.05 27.03 2.41
CA VAL A 54 11.14 26.16 1.67
C VAL A 54 10.65 25.08 2.61
N ARG A 55 9.35 24.76 2.55
CA ARG A 55 8.69 23.73 3.37
C ARG A 55 7.83 22.85 2.48
N PRO A 56 7.64 21.57 2.84
CA PRO A 56 6.69 20.74 2.11
C PRO A 56 5.26 21.24 2.41
N TYR A 57 4.46 21.46 1.35
CA TYR A 57 3.04 21.82 1.53
C TYR A 57 2.15 20.57 1.63
N TYR A 58 2.60 19.46 1.07
CA TYR A 58 1.92 18.16 1.11
C TYR A 58 2.92 17.04 1.42
N ILE A 59 2.51 16.10 2.26
CA ILE A 59 3.23 14.86 2.60
C ILE A 59 2.24 13.70 2.55
N GLU A 60 2.67 12.58 2.00
CA GLU A 60 1.93 11.33 1.91
C GLU A 60 2.80 10.17 2.35
N TYR A 61 2.26 9.34 3.25
CA TYR A 61 2.85 8.08 3.67
C TYR A 61 1.98 6.94 3.20
N ARG A 62 2.60 5.99 2.49
CA ARG A 62 2.02 4.70 2.17
C ARG A 62 2.80 3.62 2.88
N LEU A 63 2.09 2.67 3.47
CA LEU A 63 2.67 1.45 4.00
C LEU A 63 1.90 0.25 3.45
N LEU A 64 2.62 -0.80 3.08
CA LEU A 64 2.08 -2.06 2.61
C LEU A 64 2.68 -3.19 3.44
N ASP A 65 1.84 -3.82 4.25
CA ASP A 65 2.16 -5.06 4.95
C ASP A 65 1.74 -6.22 4.07
N LEU A 66 2.66 -7.14 3.77
CA LEU A 66 2.37 -8.37 3.04
C LEU A 66 2.75 -9.59 3.88
N ASP A 67 1.83 -10.54 3.93
CA ASP A 67 2.00 -11.88 4.49
C ASP A 67 1.64 -12.87 3.38
N VAL A 68 2.66 -13.55 2.85
CA VAL A 68 2.57 -14.38 1.65
C VAL A 68 2.94 -15.81 2.00
N ARG A 69 2.05 -16.75 1.68
CA ARG A 69 2.32 -18.19 1.73
C ARG A 69 2.28 -18.77 0.33
N GLU A 70 3.37 -19.38 -0.09
CA GLU A 70 3.50 -20.06 -1.37
C GLU A 70 3.71 -21.56 -1.12
N ILE A 71 2.90 -22.40 -1.76
CA ILE A 71 2.96 -23.85 -1.59
C ILE A 71 3.01 -24.49 -2.96
N VAL A 72 4.05 -25.26 -3.23
CA VAL A 72 4.29 -25.91 -4.51
C VAL A 72 4.26 -27.42 -4.33
N ALA A 73 3.46 -28.10 -5.14
CA ALA A 73 3.35 -29.55 -5.14
C ALA A 73 3.34 -30.12 -6.56
N GLU A 74 3.82 -31.35 -6.68
CA GLU A 74 3.94 -32.09 -7.93
C GLU A 74 3.59 -33.55 -7.70
N PHE A 75 2.66 -34.09 -8.50
CA PHE A 75 2.19 -35.47 -8.45
C PHE A 75 2.01 -35.99 -7.00
N GLY A 76 1.34 -35.24 -6.13
CA GLY A 76 1.08 -35.60 -4.72
C GLY A 76 2.24 -35.49 -3.75
N THR A 77 3.37 -34.94 -4.20
CA THR A 77 4.54 -34.63 -3.39
C THR A 77 4.65 -33.14 -3.20
N LEU A 78 4.86 -32.68 -1.97
CA LEU A 78 5.17 -31.28 -1.70
C LEU A 78 6.62 -30.99 -2.09
N LEU A 79 6.84 -29.98 -2.92
CA LEU A 79 8.16 -29.51 -3.31
C LEU A 79 8.66 -28.41 -2.38
N SER A 80 7.81 -27.42 -2.10
CA SER A 80 8.10 -26.32 -1.18
C SER A 80 6.84 -25.81 -0.49
N SER A 81 7.04 -25.23 0.68
CA SER A 81 6.04 -24.47 1.45
C SER A 81 6.80 -23.32 2.09
N THR A 82 6.61 -22.11 1.60
CA THR A 82 7.30 -20.92 2.07
C THR A 82 6.30 -19.94 2.66
N HIS A 83 6.74 -19.21 3.68
CA HIS A 83 5.96 -18.17 4.33
C HIS A 83 6.87 -16.96 4.51
N THR A 84 6.49 -15.85 3.89
CA THR A 84 7.27 -14.61 3.89
C THR A 84 6.41 -13.47 4.38
N ARG A 85 6.98 -12.64 5.26
CA ARG A 85 6.37 -11.41 5.74
C ARG A 85 7.26 -10.24 5.40
N ASN A 86 6.70 -9.25 4.72
CA ASN A 86 7.41 -8.04 4.32
C ASN A 86 6.56 -6.81 4.64
N ARG A 87 7.23 -5.69 4.89
CA ARG A 87 6.56 -4.38 5.00
C ARG A 87 7.33 -3.38 4.16
N PHE A 88 6.61 -2.64 3.34
CA PHE A 88 7.18 -1.64 2.44
C PHE A 88 6.57 -0.28 2.73
N MET A 89 7.40 0.75 2.80
CA MET A 89 6.97 2.14 2.86
C MET A 89 7.27 2.85 1.54
N ASN A 90 6.43 3.83 1.23
CA ASN A 90 6.66 4.81 0.19
C ASN A 90 6.21 6.18 0.72
N VAL A 91 7.12 7.13 0.73
CA VAL A 91 6.88 8.49 1.17
C VAL A 91 6.90 9.44 -0.02
N ALA A 92 5.95 10.35 -0.09
CA ALA A 92 5.99 11.47 -1.02
C ALA A 92 5.94 12.78 -0.25
N ALA A 93 6.78 13.73 -0.64
CA ALA A 93 6.72 15.12 -0.18
C ALA A 93 6.63 16.03 -1.41
N ARG A 94 5.93 17.15 -1.26
CA ARG A 94 5.69 18.09 -2.36
C ARG A 94 5.99 19.52 -1.93
N VAL A 95 6.55 20.28 -2.87
CA VAL A 95 6.97 21.67 -2.68
C VAL A 95 6.33 22.55 -3.75
N GLY A 96 6.00 23.79 -3.36
CA GLY A 96 5.30 24.74 -4.22
C GLY A 96 3.86 24.91 -3.77
N ASN A 97 2.91 24.76 -4.70
CA ASN A 97 1.48 24.83 -4.44
C ASN A 97 0.73 24.05 -5.53
N TYR A 98 -0.60 23.94 -5.42
CA TYR A 98 -1.42 23.20 -6.38
C TYR A 98 -1.30 23.69 -7.83
N LYS A 99 -1.02 24.98 -8.05
CA LYS A 99 -0.84 25.53 -9.40
C LYS A 99 0.53 25.19 -9.97
N LEU A 100 1.58 25.30 -9.15
CA LEU A 100 2.95 24.96 -9.52
C LEU A 100 3.53 24.02 -8.46
N ASP A 101 3.51 22.73 -8.74
CA ASP A 101 3.93 21.67 -7.83
C ASP A 101 5.21 20.99 -8.33
N SER A 102 5.97 20.39 -7.40
CA SER A 102 7.20 19.66 -7.69
C SER A 102 7.00 18.37 -8.48
N SER A 103 5.76 17.84 -8.60
CA SER A 103 5.49 16.62 -9.36
C SER A 103 5.35 16.85 -10.88
N ASN A 104 5.05 15.78 -11.62
CA ASN A 104 4.79 15.79 -13.07
C ASN A 104 5.91 16.43 -13.90
N PHE A 105 7.15 16.31 -13.42
CA PHE A 105 8.33 16.79 -14.11
C PHE A 105 9.40 15.69 -14.08
N VAL A 106 9.89 15.32 -15.25
CA VAL A 106 10.93 14.32 -15.42
C VAL A 106 12.16 15.00 -16.01
N SER A 107 13.29 14.86 -15.34
CA SER A 107 14.60 15.30 -15.84
C SER A 107 15.57 14.13 -15.87
N ASP A 108 16.45 14.10 -16.87
CA ASP A 108 17.48 13.05 -17.05
C ASP A 108 18.43 12.89 -15.86
N ASP A 109 18.57 13.93 -15.05
CA ASP A 109 19.43 13.99 -13.87
C ASP A 109 18.59 14.22 -12.60
N ALA A 110 17.70 13.27 -12.31
CA ALA A 110 16.93 13.27 -11.07
C ALA A 110 17.85 12.93 -9.90
N PHE A 111 17.99 13.85 -8.93
CA PHE A 111 18.59 13.52 -7.65
C PHE A 111 17.82 12.34 -7.06
N ARG A 112 18.48 11.18 -6.95
CA ARG A 112 18.02 10.07 -6.13
C ARG A 112 18.93 10.03 -4.91
N GLY A 113 18.37 10.27 -3.74
CA GLY A 113 19.12 10.12 -2.50
C GLY A 113 19.71 8.70 -2.37
N PHE A 114 20.63 8.49 -1.43
CA PHE A 114 21.30 7.20 -1.25
C PHE A 114 20.34 6.04 -0.95
N ILE A 115 19.19 6.30 -0.29
CA ILE A 115 18.21 5.28 0.12
C ILE A 115 16.88 5.41 -0.66
N GLY A 116 16.59 6.60 -1.23
CA GLY A 116 15.32 6.90 -1.88
C GLY A 116 14.14 6.97 -0.88
N PRO A 117 12.99 7.49 -1.31
CA PRO A 117 11.83 7.68 -0.42
C PRO A 117 10.98 6.41 -0.23
N THR A 118 11.45 5.28 -0.77
CA THR A 118 10.82 3.96 -0.69
C THR A 118 11.76 2.97 -0.03
N GLY A 119 11.24 2.09 0.82
CA GLY A 119 12.08 1.10 1.49
C GLY A 119 11.30 0.02 2.22
N SER A 120 12.01 -1.00 2.71
CA SER A 120 11.45 -1.98 3.64
C SER A 120 11.54 -1.47 5.07
N VAL A 121 10.54 -1.79 5.90
CA VAL A 121 10.52 -1.46 7.34
C VAL A 121 10.37 -2.71 8.20
N GLY A 122 10.60 -2.57 9.50
CA GLY A 122 10.51 -3.66 10.48
C GLY A 122 9.13 -4.36 10.50
N ILE A 123 9.13 -5.68 10.37
CA ILE A 123 7.93 -6.53 10.37
C ILE A 123 7.26 -6.66 11.76
N ASP A 124 7.98 -6.25 12.80
CA ASP A 124 7.60 -6.25 14.21
C ASP A 124 6.61 -5.13 14.58
N ARG A 125 6.47 -4.13 13.71
CA ARG A 125 5.62 -2.95 13.93
C ARG A 125 6.05 -2.10 15.13
N ASP A 126 7.34 -2.06 15.39
CA ASP A 126 7.88 -1.18 16.42
C ASP A 126 7.62 0.30 16.08
N TYR A 127 7.07 1.01 17.06
CA TYR A 127 6.61 2.39 16.90
C TYR A 127 7.79 3.34 16.61
N ASP A 128 8.88 3.23 17.36
CA ASP A 128 10.01 4.17 17.23
C ASP A 128 10.82 3.88 15.97
N SER A 129 11.02 2.60 15.64
CA SER A 129 11.67 2.15 14.42
C SER A 129 10.96 2.68 13.16
N LEU A 130 9.64 2.49 13.07
CA LEU A 130 8.87 2.97 11.92
C LEU A 130 8.95 4.51 11.79
N ARG A 131 8.91 5.24 12.90
CA ARG A 131 9.03 6.71 12.87
C ARG A 131 10.41 7.18 12.41
N GLN A 132 11.47 6.48 12.81
CA GLN A 132 12.81 6.78 12.35
C GLN A 132 12.95 6.56 10.83
N ASP A 133 12.43 5.45 10.33
CA ASP A 133 12.45 5.13 8.89
C ASP A 133 11.65 6.16 8.08
N LEU A 134 10.44 6.49 8.54
CA LEU A 134 9.60 7.53 7.93
C LEU A 134 10.27 8.90 7.95
N TRP A 135 10.95 9.29 9.03
CA TRP A 135 11.68 10.55 9.10
C TRP A 135 12.77 10.64 8.02
N ILE A 136 13.60 9.60 7.90
CA ILE A 136 14.68 9.54 6.91
C ILE A 136 14.11 9.60 5.48
N ALA A 137 13.08 8.80 5.20
CA ALA A 137 12.42 8.78 3.90
C ALA A 137 11.75 10.13 3.57
N THR A 138 11.14 10.80 4.56
CA THR A 138 10.51 12.12 4.35
C THR A 138 11.54 13.20 4.06
N ASP A 139 12.66 13.21 4.78
CA ASP A 139 13.76 14.15 4.51
C ASP A 139 14.32 13.98 3.10
N GLN A 140 14.48 12.73 2.63
CA GLN A 140 14.92 12.44 1.27
C GLN A 140 13.89 12.86 0.23
N ALA A 141 12.62 12.46 0.39
CA ALA A 141 11.53 12.87 -0.50
C ALA A 141 11.41 14.38 -0.60
N PHE A 142 11.59 15.09 0.52
CA PHE A 142 11.53 16.55 0.56
C PHE A 142 12.69 17.19 -0.22
N LYS A 143 13.92 16.71 -0.04
CA LYS A 143 15.09 17.21 -0.79
C LYS A 143 14.96 16.95 -2.28
N GLU A 144 14.50 15.75 -2.67
CA GLU A 144 14.18 15.39 -4.05
C GLU A 144 13.12 16.34 -4.62
N ALA A 145 12.06 16.64 -3.86
CA ALA A 145 11.01 17.56 -4.29
C ALA A 145 11.53 19.00 -4.46
N VAL A 146 12.42 19.49 -3.58
CA VAL A 146 13.01 20.83 -3.71
C VAL A 146 13.88 20.95 -4.97
N ASP A 147 14.72 19.94 -5.25
CA ASP A 147 15.56 19.94 -6.47
C ASP A 147 14.69 19.90 -7.73
N THR A 148 13.73 18.96 -7.77
CA THR A 148 12.79 18.80 -8.88
C THR A 148 11.99 20.08 -9.11
N TYR A 149 11.47 20.71 -8.05
CA TYR A 149 10.75 21.98 -8.13
C TYR A 149 11.61 23.10 -8.72
N SER A 150 12.87 23.20 -8.28
CA SER A 150 13.81 24.22 -8.76
C SER A 150 14.11 24.07 -10.25
N ARG A 151 14.35 22.82 -10.71
CA ARG A 151 14.55 22.50 -12.13
C ARG A 151 13.30 22.76 -12.96
N LYS A 152 12.13 22.34 -12.49
CA LYS A 152 10.84 22.59 -13.13
C LYS A 152 10.60 24.09 -13.32
N LYS A 153 10.85 24.90 -12.28
CA LYS A 153 10.70 26.36 -12.34
C LYS A 153 11.63 26.99 -13.37
N GLY A 154 12.89 26.55 -13.44
CA GLY A 154 13.85 27.02 -14.45
C GLY A 154 13.47 26.63 -15.88
N TYR A 155 12.94 25.42 -16.07
CA TYR A 155 12.41 24.99 -17.37
C TYR A 155 11.20 25.85 -17.78
N LEU A 156 10.23 26.03 -16.89
CA LEU A 156 9.03 26.82 -17.17
C LEU A 156 9.34 28.30 -17.45
N SER A 157 10.38 28.88 -16.84
CA SER A 157 10.79 30.26 -17.14
C SER A 157 11.40 30.43 -18.53
N SER A 158 11.84 29.33 -19.17
CA SER A 158 12.32 29.35 -20.56
C SER A 158 11.20 29.25 -21.60
N LEU A 159 9.99 28.85 -21.20
CA LEU A 159 8.87 28.68 -22.12
C LEU A 159 8.22 30.02 -22.49
N ALA A 160 7.98 30.22 -23.78
CA ALA A 160 7.27 31.40 -24.28
C ALA A 160 5.80 31.48 -23.81
N ARG A 161 5.18 30.33 -23.51
CA ARG A 161 3.84 30.24 -22.95
C ARG A 161 3.80 29.12 -21.92
N GLN A 162 3.45 29.47 -20.69
CA GLN A 162 3.24 28.50 -19.61
C GLN A 162 1.81 27.94 -19.67
N SER A 163 1.64 26.70 -19.22
CA SER A 163 0.32 26.11 -19.00
C SER A 163 -0.38 26.83 -17.85
N ASP A 164 -1.70 26.96 -17.92
CA ASP A 164 -2.54 27.46 -16.82
C ASP A 164 -3.29 26.33 -16.09
N ILE A 165 -2.99 25.08 -16.44
CA ILE A 165 -3.52 23.89 -15.78
C ILE A 165 -2.80 23.73 -14.44
N GLU A 166 -3.58 23.50 -13.38
CA GLU A 166 -3.01 23.18 -12.06
C GLU A 166 -2.28 21.83 -12.11
N ASP A 167 -1.06 21.80 -11.54
CA ASP A 167 -0.24 20.59 -11.50
C ASP A 167 -0.81 19.50 -10.58
N PHE A 168 -1.57 19.90 -9.55
CA PHE A 168 -2.13 18.99 -8.56
C PHE A 168 -3.54 19.43 -8.16
N SER A 169 -4.44 18.45 -7.96
CA SER A 169 -5.83 18.71 -7.58
C SER A 169 -6.06 18.45 -6.09
N LYS A 170 -7.03 19.18 -5.52
CA LYS A 170 -7.50 18.92 -4.16
C LYS A 170 -8.49 17.76 -4.15
N ALA A 171 -8.40 16.92 -3.13
CA ALA A 171 -9.36 15.86 -2.88
C ALA A 171 -9.96 16.05 -1.48
N GLU A 172 -11.22 15.64 -1.31
CA GLU A 172 -11.83 15.60 0.02
C GLU A 172 -11.16 14.49 0.86
N PRO A 173 -10.79 14.78 2.13
CA PRO A 173 -10.16 13.78 2.98
C PRO A 173 -11.04 12.55 3.21
N VAL A 174 -10.45 11.36 3.14
CA VAL A 174 -11.15 10.09 3.37
C VAL A 174 -10.67 9.46 4.68
N GLN A 175 -11.61 9.00 5.49
CA GLN A 175 -11.36 8.28 6.74
C GLN A 175 -11.92 6.87 6.60
N LEU A 176 -11.03 5.88 6.49
CA LEU A 176 -11.39 4.48 6.36
C LEU A 176 -10.42 3.63 7.17
N ILE A 177 -10.77 3.33 8.41
CA ILE A 177 -9.92 2.54 9.30
C ILE A 177 -10.63 1.22 9.59
N GLU A 178 -10.30 0.19 8.81
CA GLU A 178 -10.73 -1.18 9.10
C GLU A 178 -10.00 -1.70 10.34
N SER A 179 -10.62 -2.67 11.03
CA SER A 179 -9.92 -3.44 12.06
C SER A 179 -8.74 -4.18 11.43
N LEU A 180 -7.56 -4.13 12.05
CA LEU A 180 -6.45 -4.94 11.60
C LEU A 180 -6.84 -6.41 11.72
N GLU A 181 -6.63 -7.16 10.65
CA GLU A 181 -6.79 -8.60 10.67
C GLU A 181 -5.45 -9.26 10.34
N THR A 182 -5.19 -10.34 11.05
CA THR A 182 -4.00 -11.17 10.86
C THR A 182 -4.45 -12.53 10.33
N PRO A 183 -3.86 -13.03 9.25
CA PRO A 183 -4.26 -14.32 8.70
C PRO A 183 -3.95 -15.45 9.70
N ASP A 184 -4.94 -16.30 9.96
CA ASP A 184 -4.72 -17.56 10.65
C ASP A 184 -4.43 -18.65 9.63
N TRP A 185 -3.14 -18.93 9.44
CA TRP A 185 -2.66 -19.96 8.52
C TRP A 185 -2.81 -21.40 9.04
N SER A 186 -3.25 -21.58 10.29
CA SER A 186 -3.36 -22.89 10.95
C SER A 186 -4.76 -23.53 10.81
N ASN A 187 -5.77 -22.74 10.42
CA ASN A 187 -7.16 -23.19 10.31
C ASN A 187 -7.42 -24.23 9.21
N ARG A 188 -6.47 -24.44 8.29
CA ARG A 188 -6.59 -25.33 7.14
C ARG A 188 -5.23 -25.92 6.78
N ASN A 189 -5.21 -27.20 6.40
CA ASN A 189 -3.99 -27.87 5.96
C ASN A 189 -3.75 -27.66 4.46
N TRP A 190 -3.26 -26.47 4.11
CA TRP A 190 -2.98 -26.07 2.74
C TRP A 190 -1.95 -26.96 2.03
N GLU A 191 -0.99 -27.52 2.77
CA GLU A 191 0.02 -28.42 2.22
C GLU A 191 -0.58 -29.76 1.80
N GLN A 192 -1.48 -30.32 2.61
CA GLN A 192 -2.20 -31.53 2.25
C GLN A 192 -3.08 -31.29 1.03
N GLU A 193 -3.78 -30.16 0.97
CA GLU A 193 -4.61 -29.81 -0.17
C GLU A 193 -3.81 -29.66 -1.48
N ALA A 194 -2.64 -29.02 -1.43
CA ALA A 194 -1.75 -28.93 -2.58
C ALA A 194 -1.25 -30.33 -3.04
N ARG A 195 -0.93 -31.22 -2.09
CA ARG A 195 -0.61 -32.62 -2.40
C ARG A 195 -1.79 -33.32 -3.06
N ASP A 196 -2.98 -33.26 -2.48
CA ASP A 196 -4.15 -33.95 -3.02
C ASP A 196 -4.52 -33.43 -4.42
N THR A 197 -4.45 -32.12 -4.62
CA THR A 197 -4.69 -31.46 -5.92
C THR A 197 -3.69 -31.94 -6.97
N SER A 198 -2.39 -31.89 -6.66
CA SER A 198 -1.35 -32.33 -7.60
C SER A 198 -1.38 -33.84 -7.85
N ALA A 199 -1.87 -34.65 -6.91
CA ALA A 199 -1.98 -36.10 -7.06
C ALA A 199 -2.96 -36.53 -8.15
N VAL A 200 -3.99 -35.70 -8.46
CA VAL A 200 -4.96 -35.96 -9.53
C VAL A 200 -4.26 -36.19 -10.87
N MET A 201 -3.14 -35.50 -11.10
CA MET A 201 -2.39 -35.58 -12.37
C MET A 201 -1.74 -36.96 -12.59
N ARG A 202 -1.60 -37.79 -11.54
CA ARG A 202 -1.10 -39.18 -11.67
C ARG A 202 -2.03 -40.08 -12.48
N ALA A 203 -3.31 -39.71 -12.62
CA ALA A 203 -4.26 -40.45 -13.43
C ALA A 203 -3.99 -40.33 -14.94
N PHE A 204 -3.14 -39.39 -15.37
CA PHE A 204 -2.89 -39.06 -16.77
C PHE A 204 -1.44 -39.38 -17.15
N SER A 205 -1.22 -40.56 -17.73
CA SER A 205 0.13 -41.02 -18.11
C SER A 205 0.81 -40.17 -19.19
N GLN A 206 0.04 -39.37 -19.96
CA GLN A 206 0.60 -38.45 -20.96
C GLN A 206 1.22 -37.19 -20.33
N ILE A 207 0.92 -36.89 -19.07
CA ILE A 207 1.47 -35.74 -18.35
C ILE A 207 2.78 -36.18 -17.72
N HIS A 208 3.88 -35.55 -18.12
CA HIS A 208 5.22 -35.90 -17.64
C HIS A 208 5.75 -34.92 -16.61
N GLU A 209 5.23 -33.68 -16.62
CA GLU A 209 5.56 -32.65 -15.64
C GLU A 209 4.26 -31.96 -15.21
N SER A 210 4.08 -31.80 -13.91
CA SER A 210 2.92 -31.15 -13.33
C SER A 210 3.31 -30.37 -12.10
N ARG A 211 3.18 -29.04 -12.14
CA ARG A 211 3.38 -28.18 -10.99
C ARG A 211 2.08 -27.48 -10.61
N VAL A 212 1.63 -27.69 -9.39
CA VAL A 212 0.53 -26.94 -8.78
C VAL A 212 1.12 -26.00 -7.74
N THR A 213 0.83 -24.71 -7.88
CA THR A 213 1.26 -23.66 -6.96
C THR A 213 0.06 -22.95 -6.36
N TYR A 214 0.04 -22.85 -5.03
CA TYR A 214 -0.92 -22.05 -4.29
C TYR A 214 -0.23 -20.75 -3.89
N TYR A 215 -0.82 -19.62 -4.27
CA TYR A 215 -0.42 -18.28 -3.88
C TYR A 215 -1.47 -17.71 -2.92
N LEU A 216 -1.13 -17.63 -1.63
CA LEU A 216 -2.00 -17.07 -0.60
C LEU A 216 -1.39 -15.76 -0.11
N VAL A 217 -2.06 -14.64 -0.35
CA VAL A 217 -1.56 -13.31 -0.02
C VAL A 217 -2.57 -12.61 0.85
N TYR A 218 -2.10 -12.22 2.04
CA TYR A 218 -2.80 -11.30 2.91
C TYR A 218 -2.03 -9.97 2.95
N GLY A 219 -2.74 -8.88 2.71
CA GLY A 219 -2.16 -7.54 2.68
C GLY A 219 -2.89 -6.57 3.59
N THR A 220 -2.17 -5.63 4.20
CA THR A 220 -2.78 -4.46 4.84
C THR A 220 -2.15 -3.20 4.25
N GLU A 221 -2.98 -2.36 3.66
CA GLU A 221 -2.60 -1.09 3.05
C GLU A 221 -2.88 0.05 4.03
N TYR A 222 -1.91 0.93 4.22
CA TYR A 222 -2.06 2.16 4.97
C TYR A 222 -1.78 3.36 4.06
N LEU A 223 -2.62 4.39 4.17
CA LEU A 223 -2.39 5.69 3.53
C LEU A 223 -2.65 6.78 4.57
N LEU A 224 -1.69 7.68 4.75
CA LEU A 224 -1.87 8.90 5.52
C LEU A 224 -1.42 10.09 4.68
N THR A 225 -2.24 11.12 4.59
CA THR A 225 -1.87 12.38 3.93
C THR A 225 -1.90 13.54 4.91
N SER A 226 -1.08 14.55 4.65
CA SER A 226 -1.00 15.77 5.46
C SER A 226 -2.27 16.63 5.42
N GLU A 227 -3.20 16.27 4.54
CA GLU A 227 -4.51 16.91 4.33
C GLU A 227 -5.64 16.17 5.04
N GLY A 228 -5.34 15.08 5.74
CA GLY A 228 -6.28 14.40 6.63
C GLY A 228 -6.91 13.16 6.05
N THR A 229 -6.45 12.64 4.91
CA THR A 229 -6.82 11.27 4.50
C THR A 229 -6.09 10.29 5.40
N GLU A 230 -6.84 9.36 6.00
CA GLU A 230 -6.31 8.26 6.80
C GLU A 230 -7.05 6.98 6.43
N ILE A 231 -6.29 6.02 5.90
CA ILE A 231 -6.81 4.73 5.46
C ILE A 231 -5.98 3.61 6.07
N ARG A 232 -6.67 2.60 6.57
CA ARG A 232 -6.18 1.25 6.80
C ARG A 232 -7.20 0.27 6.23
N GLN A 233 -6.77 -0.51 5.25
CA GLN A 233 -7.63 -1.45 4.54
C GLN A 233 -6.93 -2.79 4.38
N ASN A 234 -7.67 -3.88 4.57
CA ASN A 234 -7.17 -5.23 4.36
C ASN A 234 -7.45 -5.71 2.93
N ARG A 235 -6.51 -6.47 2.38
CA ARG A 235 -6.56 -7.11 1.07
C ARG A 235 -6.30 -8.59 1.24
N ARG A 236 -7.06 -9.41 0.51
CA ARG A 236 -6.87 -10.85 0.51
C ARG A 236 -6.90 -11.31 -0.93
N PHE A 237 -5.89 -12.06 -1.32
CA PHE A 237 -5.78 -12.65 -2.64
C PHE A 237 -5.37 -14.11 -2.48
N ALA A 238 -6.05 -14.98 -3.20
CA ALA A 238 -5.68 -16.38 -3.28
C ALA A 238 -5.73 -16.76 -4.76
N ALA A 239 -4.69 -17.42 -5.23
CA ALA A 239 -4.65 -18.01 -6.55
C ALA A 239 -4.11 -19.43 -6.50
N ILE A 240 -4.61 -20.25 -7.41
CA ILE A 240 -4.11 -21.60 -7.66
C ILE A 240 -3.70 -21.66 -9.12
N GLU A 241 -2.44 -21.98 -9.35
CA GLU A 241 -1.87 -22.13 -10.68
C GLU A 241 -1.46 -23.58 -10.90
N ALA A 242 -1.75 -24.12 -12.07
CA ALA A 242 -1.31 -25.44 -12.50
C ALA A 242 -0.65 -25.35 -13.88
N GLY A 243 0.63 -25.67 -13.92
CA GLY A 243 1.40 -25.84 -15.16
C GLY A 243 1.57 -27.32 -15.46
N LEU A 244 1.23 -27.73 -16.69
CA LEU A 244 1.24 -29.11 -17.15
C LEU A 244 1.98 -29.21 -18.48
N ASN A 245 2.89 -30.18 -18.60
CA ASN A 245 3.54 -30.51 -19.86
C ASN A 245 3.25 -31.95 -20.26
N ALA A 246 2.90 -32.14 -21.53
CA ALA A 246 2.64 -33.41 -22.17
C ALA A 246 3.35 -33.48 -23.52
N VAL A 247 3.39 -34.66 -24.12
CA VAL A 247 3.89 -34.87 -25.50
C VAL A 247 2.75 -35.46 -26.32
N ALA A 248 2.48 -34.87 -27.49
CA ALA A 248 1.51 -35.39 -28.44
C ALA A 248 2.03 -36.66 -29.12
N ASP A 249 1.14 -37.44 -29.75
CA ASP A 249 1.50 -38.71 -30.40
C ASP A 249 2.55 -38.57 -31.51
N ASP A 250 2.72 -37.35 -32.06
CA ASP A 250 3.72 -37.00 -33.07
C ASP A 250 5.08 -36.54 -32.49
N GLY A 251 5.23 -36.57 -31.15
CA GLY A 251 6.44 -36.17 -30.43
C GLY A 251 6.54 -34.68 -30.14
N VAL A 252 5.53 -33.87 -30.47
CA VAL A 252 5.53 -32.42 -30.21
C VAL A 252 5.17 -32.14 -28.74
N PRO A 253 5.97 -31.33 -28.01
CA PRO A 253 5.61 -30.88 -26.67
C PRO A 253 4.35 -30.02 -26.67
N VAL A 254 3.44 -30.31 -25.74
CA VAL A 254 2.21 -29.55 -25.51
C VAL A 254 2.22 -29.04 -24.08
N ASN A 255 2.08 -27.72 -23.93
CA ASN A 255 2.04 -27.06 -22.63
C ASN A 255 0.62 -26.56 -22.37
N HIS A 256 0.08 -26.85 -21.19
CA HIS A 256 -1.20 -26.32 -20.72
C HIS A 256 -0.97 -25.55 -19.41
N TYR A 257 -1.53 -24.36 -19.33
CA TYR A 257 -1.47 -23.51 -18.14
C TYR A 257 -2.87 -23.15 -17.69
N TYR A 258 -3.14 -23.33 -16.40
CA TYR A 258 -4.39 -22.99 -15.75
C TYR A 258 -4.11 -22.09 -14.55
N ALA A 259 -4.87 -21.00 -14.41
CA ALA A 259 -4.77 -20.07 -13.29
C ALA A 259 -6.16 -19.57 -12.89
N THR A 260 -6.43 -19.52 -11.58
CA THR A 260 -7.66 -18.97 -10.99
C THR A 260 -7.36 -18.20 -9.73
#